data_AF-A0A961B0M4-F1
#
_entry.id   AF-A0A961B0M4-F1
#
_cell.length_a   1.000
_cell.length_b   1.000
_cell.length_c   1.000
_cell.angle_alpha   90.00
_cell.angle_beta   90.00
_cell.angle_gamma   90.00
#
_symmetry.space_group_name_H-M   'P 1'
#
loop_
_entity.id
_entity.type
_entity.pdbx_description
1 polymer ?
#
loop_
_entity_poly.entity_id
_entity_poly.type
_entity_poly.pdbx_seq_one_letter_code
_entity_poly.pdbx_strand_id
1 'polypeptide(L)'
;MSDDEHWSRVADELKQGILDEGLWLKARTLTDGPKETAERAYIMLRIEQLKQEAKIEADRQDRARRVGAKTSDQIWEILHSKVPDMDKVPREQFSGLPHDLHNPMRASFIAQKAKVHEFVVVDAIKAKKLHGIFDGEEWWVAVRN
;
A
#
# COMPACT_ATOMS: atom_id res chain seq x y z
N MET A 1 -6.94 -1.28 -9.22
CA MET A 1 -8.00 -2.30 -9.30
C MET A 1 -8.57 -2.35 -10.70
N SER A 2 -8.85 -3.53 -11.21
CA SER A 2 -9.55 -3.74 -12.49
C SER A 2 -11.06 -3.56 -12.32
N ASP A 3 -11.81 -3.42 -13.42
CA ASP A 3 -13.27 -3.29 -13.34
C ASP A 3 -13.92 -4.53 -12.70
N ASP A 4 -13.44 -5.73 -13.06
CA ASP A 4 -13.91 -7.01 -12.54
C ASP A 4 -13.75 -7.13 -11.02
N GLU A 5 -12.68 -6.57 -10.45
CA GLU A 5 -12.46 -6.56 -8.99
C GLU A 5 -13.50 -5.72 -8.26
N HIS A 6 -13.97 -4.62 -8.86
CA HIS A 6 -15.03 -3.80 -8.27
C HIS A 6 -16.37 -4.56 -8.27
N TRP A 7 -16.70 -5.22 -9.38
CA TRP A 7 -17.90 -6.04 -9.49
C TRP A 7 -17.90 -7.21 -8.50
N SER A 8 -16.78 -7.93 -8.40
CA SER A 8 -16.65 -9.04 -7.45
C SER A 8 -16.83 -8.56 -6.01
N ARG A 9 -16.21 -7.43 -5.65
CA ARG A 9 -16.33 -6.86 -4.30
C ARG A 9 -17.78 -6.50 -3.95
N VAL A 10 -18.49 -5.82 -4.86
CA VAL A 10 -19.90 -5.48 -4.64
C VAL A 10 -20.77 -6.72 -4.56
N ALA A 11 -20.50 -7.76 -5.36
CA ALA A 11 -21.21 -9.02 -5.26
C ALA A 11 -21.04 -9.69 -3.89
N ASP A 12 -19.84 -9.64 -3.32
CA ASP A 12 -19.57 -10.19 -1.99
C ASP A 12 -20.23 -9.36 -0.88
N GLU A 13 -20.22 -8.03 -0.98
CA GLU A 13 -20.97 -7.13 -0.07
C GLU A 13 -22.47 -7.50 -0.04
N LEU A 14 -23.07 -7.70 -1.23
CA LEU A 14 -24.47 -8.10 -1.35
C LEU A 14 -24.74 -9.49 -0.76
N LYS A 15 -23.88 -10.48 -1.01
CA LYS A 15 -24.02 -11.83 -0.44
C LYS A 15 -23.94 -11.82 1.09
N GLN A 16 -23.14 -10.92 1.66
CA GLN A 16 -22.97 -10.77 3.11
C GLN A 16 -24.06 -9.89 3.73
N GLY A 17 -24.94 -9.27 2.93
CA GLY A 17 -25.96 -8.33 3.41
C GLY A 17 -25.37 -7.02 3.92
N ILE A 18 -24.14 -6.70 3.54
CA ILE A 18 -23.45 -5.45 3.92
C ILE A 18 -23.81 -4.40 2.89
N LEU A 19 -24.63 -3.42 3.31
CA LEU A 19 -25.07 -2.32 2.47
C LEU A 19 -24.64 -0.99 3.08
N ASP A 20 -24.18 -0.08 2.24
CA ASP A 20 -24.11 1.33 2.61
C ASP A 20 -25.55 1.89 2.62
N GLU A 21 -26.10 2.12 3.81
CA GLU A 21 -27.49 2.56 3.98
C GLU A 21 -27.78 3.90 3.30
N GLY A 22 -26.81 4.81 3.27
CA GLY A 22 -26.95 6.12 2.62
C GLY A 22 -26.99 5.99 1.11
N LEU A 23 -26.10 5.16 0.56
CA LEU A 23 -26.07 4.87 -0.87
C LEU A 23 -27.31 4.08 -1.31
N TRP A 24 -27.78 3.17 -0.46
CA TRP A 24 -29.02 2.42 -0.67
C TRP A 24 -30.24 3.32 -0.71
N LEU A 25 -30.37 4.23 0.27
CA LEU A 25 -31.46 5.20 0.28
C LEU A 25 -31.42 6.09 -0.97
N LYS A 26 -30.23 6.56 -1.35
CA LYS A 26 -30.04 7.33 -2.58
C LYS A 26 -30.49 6.54 -3.82
N ALA A 27 -30.08 5.29 -3.95
CA ALA A 27 -30.50 4.41 -5.04
C ALA A 27 -32.03 4.29 -5.10
N ARG A 28 -32.68 4.07 -3.95
CA ARG A 28 -34.14 4.01 -3.86
C ARG A 28 -34.83 5.31 -4.27
N THR A 29 -34.29 6.47 -3.90
CA THR A 29 -34.86 7.78 -4.28
C THR A 29 -34.65 8.13 -5.75
N LEU A 30 -33.62 7.55 -6.39
CA LEU A 30 -33.33 7.76 -7.81
C LEU A 30 -34.16 6.86 -8.72
N THR A 31 -34.79 5.83 -8.17
CA THR A 31 -35.58 4.86 -8.93
C THR A 31 -37.02 4.84 -8.45
N ASP A 32 -37.95 5.34 -9.26
CA ASP A 32 -39.39 5.16 -9.06
C ASP A 32 -39.81 3.75 -9.53
N GLY A 33 -39.33 2.71 -8.85
CA GLY A 33 -39.49 1.34 -9.32
C GLY A 33 -39.44 0.25 -8.24
N PRO A 34 -39.64 -1.01 -8.64
CA PRO A 34 -39.52 -2.16 -7.75
C PRO A 34 -38.11 -2.27 -7.18
N LYS A 35 -37.99 -3.04 -6.08
CA LYS A 35 -36.74 -3.22 -5.33
C LYS A 35 -35.55 -3.60 -6.23
N GLU A 36 -35.79 -4.40 -7.26
CA GLU A 36 -34.79 -4.84 -8.23
C GLU A 36 -34.16 -3.67 -9.01
N THR A 37 -34.94 -2.64 -9.32
CA THR A 37 -34.46 -1.44 -10.01
C THR A 37 -33.57 -0.61 -9.08
N ALA A 38 -33.98 -0.47 -7.82
CA ALA A 38 -33.17 0.20 -6.80
C ALA A 38 -31.86 -0.58 -6.53
N GLU A 39 -31.90 -1.91 -6.56
CA GLU A 39 -30.71 -2.76 -6.40
C GLU A 39 -29.71 -2.59 -7.53
N ARG A 40 -30.17 -2.55 -8.78
CA ARG A 40 -29.30 -2.22 -9.91
C ARG A 40 -28.68 -0.82 -9.79
N ALA A 41 -29.49 0.17 -9.38
CA ALA A 41 -28.99 1.52 -9.17
C ALA A 41 -27.94 1.59 -8.05
N TYR A 42 -28.16 0.86 -6.96
CA TYR A 42 -27.20 0.74 -5.85
C TYR A 42 -25.87 0.15 -6.31
N ILE A 43 -25.90 -0.96 -7.06
CA ILE A 43 -24.69 -1.63 -7.55
C ILE A 43 -23.85 -0.65 -8.38
N MET A 44 -24.48 0.08 -9.30
CA MET A 44 -23.79 1.06 -10.13
C MET A 44 -23.16 2.19 -9.30
N LEU A 45 -23.93 2.76 -8.37
CA LEU A 45 -23.43 3.81 -7.47
C LEU A 45 -22.26 3.32 -6.61
N ARG A 46 -22.32 2.06 -6.15
CA ARG A 46 -21.30 1.48 -5.28
C ARG A 46 -20.00 1.24 -6.04
N ILE A 47 -20.09 0.78 -7.29
CA ILE A 47 -18.93 0.62 -8.17
C ILE A 47 -18.29 1.99 -8.45
N GLU A 48 -19.09 3.00 -8.75
CA GLU A 48 -18.56 4.37 -8.95
C GLU A 48 -17.87 4.90 -7.70
N GLN A 49 -18.45 4.69 -6.52
CA GLN A 49 -17.84 5.06 -5.25
C GLN A 49 -16.48 4.36 -5.05
N LEU A 50 -16.41 3.05 -5.25
CA LEU A 50 -15.16 2.30 -5.11
C LEU A 50 -14.09 2.76 -6.11
N LYS A 51 -14.48 3.10 -7.35
CA LYS A 51 -13.57 3.69 -8.36
C LYS A 51 -13.03 5.05 -7.91
N GLN A 52 -13.90 5.89 -7.33
CA GLN A 52 -13.48 7.20 -6.80
C GLN A 52 -12.55 7.05 -5.60
N GLU A 53 -12.83 6.13 -4.68
CA GLU A 53 -11.96 5.81 -3.55
C GLU A 53 -10.58 5.34 -4.01
N ALA A 54 -10.54 4.42 -4.98
CA ALA A 54 -9.28 3.94 -5.57
C ALA A 54 -8.48 5.08 -6.22
N LYS A 55 -9.16 6.01 -6.89
CA LYS A 55 -8.52 7.19 -7.48
C LYS A 55 -7.97 8.14 -6.42
N ILE A 56 -8.75 8.45 -5.39
CA ILE A 56 -8.32 9.32 -4.29
C ILE A 56 -7.10 8.72 -3.57
N GLU A 57 -7.09 7.40 -3.36
CA GLU A 57 -5.97 6.72 -2.74
C GLU A 57 -4.72 6.74 -3.63
N ALA A 58 -4.88 6.53 -4.95
CA ALA A 58 -3.77 6.69 -5.90
C ALA A 58 -3.22 8.12 -5.90
N ASP A 59 -4.09 9.13 -5.94
CA ASP A 59 -3.70 10.55 -5.87
C ASP A 59 -3.02 10.88 -4.54
N ARG A 60 -3.46 10.27 -3.44
CA ARG A 60 -2.84 10.42 -2.12
C ARG A 60 -1.45 9.80 -2.09
N GLN A 61 -1.27 8.62 -2.67
CA GLN A 61 0.04 7.97 -2.80
C GLN A 61 0.98 8.79 -3.68
N ASP A 62 0.50 9.31 -4.81
CA ASP A 62 1.30 10.16 -5.69
C ASP A 62 1.65 11.50 -5.04
N ARG A 63 0.74 12.12 -4.29
CA ARG A 63 1.06 13.29 -3.47
C ARG A 63 2.05 12.96 -2.36
N ALA A 64 1.90 11.83 -1.68
CA ALA A 64 2.86 11.38 -0.68
C ALA A 64 4.24 11.11 -1.30
N ARG A 65 4.31 10.60 -2.53
CA ARG A 65 5.56 10.48 -3.29
C ARG A 65 6.19 11.83 -3.62
N ARG A 66 5.37 12.82 -4.03
CA ARG A 66 5.85 14.16 -4.38
C ARG A 66 6.25 15.00 -3.16
N VAL A 67 5.48 14.94 -2.07
CA VAL A 67 5.74 15.67 -0.81
C VAL A 67 6.80 14.96 0.03
N GLY A 68 6.84 13.63 -0.03
CA GLY A 68 7.88 12.78 0.57
C GLY A 68 9.16 12.69 -0.25
N ALA A 69 9.28 13.44 -1.36
CA ALA A 69 10.52 13.61 -2.10
C ALA A 69 11.53 14.48 -1.32
N LYS A 70 11.89 14.04 -0.12
CA LYS A 70 13.32 13.92 0.13
C LYS A 70 13.79 12.89 -0.86
N THR A 71 14.52 13.34 -1.87
CA THR A 71 15.00 12.51 -2.98
C THR A 71 15.52 11.21 -2.42
N SER A 72 15.34 10.10 -3.13
CA SER A 72 15.90 8.81 -2.73
C SER A 72 17.37 8.93 -2.28
N ASP A 73 18.10 9.92 -2.82
CA ASP A 73 19.47 10.29 -2.45
C ASP A 73 19.62 11.02 -1.11
N GLN A 74 18.66 11.86 -0.68
CA GLN A 74 18.62 12.45 0.67
C GLN A 74 18.27 11.43 1.74
N ILE A 75 17.39 10.47 1.41
CA ILE A 75 17.09 9.32 2.26
C ILE A 75 18.31 8.40 2.32
N TRP A 76 19.00 8.23 1.19
CA TRP A 76 20.29 7.54 1.16
C TRP A 76 21.30 8.28 2.03
N GLU A 77 21.50 9.60 1.96
CA GLU A 77 22.43 10.29 2.88
C GLU A 77 22.10 10.05 4.37
N ILE A 78 20.82 10.11 4.75
CA ILE A 78 20.38 9.85 6.12
C ILE A 78 20.65 8.39 6.53
N LEU A 79 20.48 7.44 5.61
CA LEU A 79 20.65 6.00 5.86
C LEU A 79 22.08 5.50 5.66
N HIS A 80 22.90 6.14 4.81
CA HIS A 80 24.30 5.80 4.52
C HIS A 80 25.20 6.07 5.72
N SER A 81 24.82 7.03 6.56
CA SER A 81 25.44 7.19 7.89
C SER A 81 25.15 6.02 8.85
N LYS A 82 24.22 5.11 8.51
CA LYS A 82 23.68 4.07 9.40
C LYS A 82 23.45 2.70 8.73
N VAL A 83 24.00 2.40 7.55
CA VAL A 83 23.80 1.11 6.86
C VAL A 83 25.15 0.57 6.32
N PRO A 84 25.39 -0.75 6.28
CA PRO A 84 26.64 -1.33 5.79
C PRO A 84 26.92 -1.03 4.31
N ASP A 85 28.20 -0.95 3.98
CA ASP A 85 28.71 -0.81 2.61
C ASP A 85 28.50 -2.13 1.84
N MET A 86 27.69 -2.06 0.79
CA MET A 86 27.12 -3.20 0.09
C MET A 86 28.11 -3.93 -0.83
N ASP A 87 29.20 -3.28 -1.25
CA ASP A 87 30.24 -3.91 -2.08
C ASP A 87 31.09 -4.91 -1.30
N LYS A 88 30.91 -4.98 0.03
CA LYS A 88 31.71 -5.82 0.94
C LYS A 88 30.97 -7.04 1.47
N VAL A 89 29.71 -7.27 1.08
CA VAL A 89 28.90 -8.39 1.58
C VAL A 89 28.79 -9.49 0.50
N PRO A 90 29.31 -10.70 0.74
CA PRO A 90 29.26 -11.79 -0.22
C PRO A 90 27.82 -12.24 -0.53
N ARG A 91 27.53 -12.51 -1.81
CA ARG A 91 26.23 -13.00 -2.31
C ARG A 91 25.77 -14.35 -1.74
N GLU A 92 26.67 -15.06 -1.07
CA GLU A 92 26.45 -16.43 -0.58
C GLU A 92 25.78 -16.47 0.82
N GLN A 93 25.63 -15.32 1.49
CA GLN A 93 24.98 -15.22 2.81
C GLN A 93 23.45 -15.04 2.74
N PHE A 94 22.82 -15.31 1.59
CA PHE A 94 21.40 -15.03 1.35
C PHE A 94 20.59 -16.33 1.32
N SER A 95 19.91 -16.64 2.42
CA SER A 95 18.95 -17.75 2.53
C SER A 95 17.49 -17.31 2.35
N GLY A 96 17.23 -16.00 2.36
CA GLY A 96 15.88 -15.46 2.26
C GLY A 96 15.19 -15.33 3.62
N LEU A 97 15.94 -15.40 4.72
CA LEU A 97 15.42 -15.31 6.08
C LEU A 97 15.82 -13.97 6.72
N PRO A 98 15.00 -13.39 7.62
CA PRO A 98 15.32 -12.14 8.33
C PRO A 98 16.65 -12.19 9.11
N HIS A 99 17.13 -13.40 9.44
CA HIS A 99 18.37 -13.64 10.17
C HIS A 99 19.63 -13.45 9.30
N ASP A 100 19.47 -13.33 7.98
CA ASP A 100 20.55 -12.97 7.04
C ASP A 100 20.88 -11.47 7.13
N LEU A 101 19.97 -10.66 7.67
CA LEU A 101 20.18 -9.23 7.87
C LEU A 101 20.99 -9.00 9.15
N HIS A 102 22.06 -8.20 9.06
CA HIS A 102 22.76 -7.75 10.26
C HIS A 102 21.94 -6.65 10.96
N ASN A 103 21.48 -6.93 12.19
CA ASN A 103 20.62 -6.06 13.01
C ASN A 103 19.32 -5.60 12.28
N PRO A 104 18.39 -6.53 12.00
CA PRO A 104 17.19 -6.24 11.22
C PRO A 104 16.23 -5.32 11.97
N MET A 105 15.77 -4.26 11.30
CA MET A 105 14.66 -3.42 11.75
C MET A 105 13.52 -3.47 10.75
N ARG A 106 12.28 -3.40 11.25
CA ARG A 106 11.09 -3.29 10.39
C ARG A 106 11.14 -2.00 9.56
N ALA A 107 10.72 -2.08 8.31
CA ALA A 107 10.66 -0.94 7.39
C ALA A 107 9.76 0.17 7.96
N SER A 108 8.62 -0.18 8.57
CA SER A 108 7.75 0.73 9.32
C SER A 108 8.48 1.50 10.43
N PHE A 109 9.36 0.83 11.18
CA PHE A 109 10.15 1.45 12.24
C PHE A 109 11.21 2.41 11.69
N ILE A 110 11.91 2.02 10.62
CA ILE A 110 12.86 2.90 9.92
C ILE A 110 12.15 4.11 9.35
N ALA A 111 10.99 3.92 8.74
CA ALA A 111 10.17 4.98 8.18
C ALA A 111 9.76 6.00 9.25
N GLN A 112 9.29 5.53 10.40
CA GLN A 112 8.96 6.39 11.54
C GLN A 112 10.18 7.18 12.03
N LYS A 113 11.33 6.51 12.20
CA LYS A 113 12.58 7.12 12.67
C LYS A 113 13.11 8.18 11.69
N ALA A 114 13.00 7.91 10.39
CA ALA A 114 13.40 8.83 9.33
C ALA A 114 12.33 9.89 8.99
N LYS A 115 11.16 9.84 9.63
CA LYS A 115 9.99 10.68 9.34
C LYS A 115 9.60 10.65 7.85
N VAL A 116 9.62 9.46 7.27
CA VAL A 116 9.18 9.17 5.89
C VAL A 116 8.08 8.12 5.92
N HIS A 117 7.36 7.95 4.81
CA HIS A 117 6.38 6.88 4.70
C HIS A 117 7.08 5.53 4.43
N GLU A 118 6.53 4.44 4.95
CA GLU A 118 7.08 3.09 4.79
C GLU A 118 7.31 2.67 3.34
N PHE A 119 6.41 3.02 2.40
CA PHE A 119 6.60 2.70 0.98
C PHE A 119 7.91 3.25 0.43
N VAL A 120 8.42 4.37 0.96
CA VAL A 120 9.67 4.97 0.50
C VAL A 120 10.88 4.10 0.87
N VAL A 121 10.82 3.46 2.05
CA VAL A 121 11.83 2.50 2.49
C VAL A 121 11.76 1.25 1.62
N VAL A 122 10.55 0.74 1.35
CA VAL A 122 10.33 -0.42 0.46
C VAL A 122 10.81 -0.15 -0.97
N ASP A 123 10.51 1.03 -1.51
CA ASP A 123 10.97 1.44 -2.85
C ASP A 123 12.51 1.52 -2.90
N ALA A 124 13.16 1.99 -1.83
CA ALA A 124 14.62 2.00 -1.73
C ALA A 124 15.22 0.58 -1.66
N ILE A 125 14.56 -0.38 -0.99
CA ILE A 125 14.95 -1.80 -1.00
C ILE A 125 14.81 -2.37 -2.42
N LYS A 126 13.66 -2.16 -3.07
CA LYS A 126 13.40 -2.63 -4.44
C LYS A 126 14.35 -2.04 -5.47
N ALA A 127 14.76 -0.78 -5.29
CA ALA A 127 15.77 -0.11 -6.08
C ALA A 127 17.22 -0.55 -5.75
N LYS A 128 17.40 -1.54 -4.86
CA LYS A 128 18.70 -2.04 -4.38
C LYS A 128 19.59 -0.96 -3.73
N LYS A 129 18.98 0.10 -3.19
CA LYS A 129 19.68 1.17 -2.44
C LYS A 129 19.77 0.85 -0.95
N LEU A 130 18.85 0.04 -0.43
CA LEU A 130 18.89 -0.48 0.94
C LEU A 130 18.90 -1.99 0.93
N HIS A 131 19.54 -2.57 1.94
CA HIS A 131 19.51 -4.00 2.16
C HIS A 131 18.30 -4.37 2.99
N GLY A 132 17.41 -5.18 2.43
CA GLY A 132 16.20 -5.59 3.11
C GLY A 132 15.56 -6.81 2.49
N ILE A 133 14.68 -7.44 3.25
CA ILE A 133 13.97 -8.65 2.86
C ILE A 133 12.50 -8.56 3.20
N PHE A 134 11.67 -9.23 2.40
CA PHE A 134 10.26 -9.44 2.71
C PHE A 134 10.09 -10.87 3.20
N ASP A 135 9.51 -11.06 4.38
CA ASP A 135 9.33 -12.38 5.01
C ASP A 135 7.98 -13.05 4.68
N GLY A 136 7.13 -12.38 3.90
CA GLY A 136 5.78 -12.81 3.58
C GLY A 136 4.69 -11.94 4.25
N GLU A 137 5.03 -11.25 5.33
CA GLU A 137 4.12 -10.37 6.07
C GLU A 137 4.63 -8.93 6.10
N GLU A 138 5.92 -8.72 6.35
CA GLU A 138 6.54 -7.41 6.54
C GLU A 138 7.89 -7.25 5.83
N TRP A 139 8.27 -5.99 5.58
CA TRP A 139 9.60 -5.64 5.07
C TRP A 139 10.57 -5.36 6.22
N TRP A 140 11.76 -5.93 6.13
CA TRP A 140 12.87 -5.77 7.07
C TRP A 140 14.05 -5.11 6.37
N VAL A 141 14.84 -4.33 7.12
CA VAL A 141 15.99 -3.58 6.63
C VAL A 141 17.18 -3.81 7.56
N ALA A 142 18.36 -4.07 7.00
CA ALA A 142 19.60 -4.15 7.79
C ALA A 142 20.12 -2.75 8.14
N VAL A 143 20.64 -2.60 9.35
CA VAL A 143 21.10 -1.31 9.89
C VAL A 143 22.48 -1.49 10.53
N ARG A 144 23.40 -0.54 10.34
CA ARG A 144 24.64 -0.43 11.12
C ARG A 144 24.33 0.07 12.53
N ASN A 145 25.08 -0.45 13.50
CA ASN A 145 25.24 0.18 14.80
C ASN A 145 26.00 1.49 14.67
#